data_AF-A0A4U2MEQ4-F1
#
_entry.id   AF-A0A4U2MEQ4-F1
#
_cell.length_a   1.000
_cell.length_b   1.000
_cell.length_c   1.000
_cell.angle_alpha   90.00
_cell.angle_beta   90.00
_cell.angle_gamma   90.00
#
_symmetry.space_group_name_H-M   'P 1'
#
loop_
_entity.id
_entity.type
_entity.pdbx_description
1 polymer ?
#
loop_
_entity_poly.entity_id
_entity_poly.type
_entity_poly.pdbx_seq_one_letter_code
_entity_poly.pdbx_strand_id
1 'polypeptide(L)' 'MYRIHKEHIIYAMSPDNKPCMEIEVGSRVVFETYDCFENQIESEDVVFQELDWNRINPATGPV' A
#
# COMPACT_ATOMS: atom_id res chain seq x y z
N MET A 1 7.07 -14.53 -12.28
CA MET A 1 7.40 -13.24 -11.64
C MET A 1 6.10 -12.67 -11.14
N TYR A 2 5.95 -12.57 -9.83
CA TYR A 2 4.70 -12.10 -9.22
C TYR A 2 4.67 -10.57 -9.22
N ARG A 3 3.48 -10.01 -9.37
CA ARG A 3 3.23 -8.57 -9.29
C ARG A 3 2.01 -8.36 -8.42
N ILE A 4 2.15 -7.48 -7.44
CA ILE A 4 1.07 -7.09 -6.55
C ILE A 4 0.82 -5.63 -6.81
N HIS A 5 -0.39 -5.37 -7.27
CA HIS A 5 -0.83 -4.04 -7.60
C HIS A 5 -1.06 -3.21 -6.34
N LYS A 6 -0.87 -1.91 -6.46
CA LYS A 6 -0.88 -0.97 -5.33
C LYS A 6 -2.22 -0.90 -4.61
N GLU A 7 -3.31 -1.38 -5.22
CA GLU A 7 -4.65 -1.39 -4.61
C GLU A 7 -4.79 -2.43 -3.49
N HIS A 8 -3.85 -3.38 -3.35
CA HIS A 8 -3.81 -4.32 -2.23
C HIS A 8 -3.10 -3.69 -1.03
N ILE A 9 -3.77 -2.85 -0.25
CA ILE A 9 -3.16 -2.09 0.85
C ILE A 9 -3.71 -2.44 2.22
N ILE A 10 -2.83 -2.32 3.21
CA ILE A 10 -3.13 -2.31 4.64
C ILE A 10 -2.59 -1.01 5.26
N TYR A 11 -3.26 -0.50 6.29
CA TYR A 11 -2.79 0.67 7.07
C TYR A 11 -2.28 0.29 8.46
N ALA A 12 -2.48 -0.96 8.86
CA ALA A 12 -1.98 -1.49 10.11
C ALA A 12 -1.45 -2.92 9.88
N MET A 13 -0.27 -3.20 10.40
CA MET A 13 0.29 -4.56 10.41
C MET A 13 -0.47 -5.38 11.45
N SER A 14 -1.21 -6.39 10.99
CA SER A 14 -2.01 -7.27 11.85
C SER A 14 -1.95 -8.71 11.35
N PRO A 15 -1.92 -9.72 12.24
CA PRO A 15 -2.08 -11.13 11.85
C PRO A 15 -3.46 -11.44 11.25
N ASP A 16 -4.44 -10.55 11.44
CA ASP A 16 -5.79 -10.72 10.89
C ASP A 16 -5.91 -10.28 9.42
N ASN A 17 -4.87 -9.62 8.87
CA ASN A 17 -4.84 -9.22 7.47
C ASN A 17 -4.73 -10.47 6.58
N LYS A 18 -5.71 -10.66 5.69
CA LYS A 18 -5.67 -11.76 4.73
C LYS A 18 -4.58 -11.53 3.69
N PRO A 19 -3.78 -12.57 3.34
CA PRO A 19 -2.83 -12.48 2.23
C PRO A 19 -3.53 -12.07 0.94
N CYS A 20 -2.94 -11.13 0.21
CA CYS A 20 -3.36 -10.78 -1.14
C CYS A 20 -2.83 -11.77 -2.19
N MET A 21 -1.79 -12.53 -1.84
CA MET A 21 -1.16 -13.54 -2.68
C MET A 21 -0.35 -14.51 -1.81
N GLU A 22 -0.29 -15.78 -2.20
CA GLU A 22 0.68 -16.75 -1.65
C GLU A 22 1.69 -17.09 -2.74
N ILE A 23 2.97 -17.24 -2.38
CA ILE A 23 4.05 -17.47 -3.35
C ILE A 23 5.04 -18.53 -2.85
N GLU A 24 5.80 -19.11 -3.77
CA GLU A 24 6.82 -20.11 -3.46
C GLU A 24 8.11 -19.46 -2.91
N VAL A 25 8.82 -20.19 -2.06
CA VAL A 25 10.14 -19.80 -1.57
C VAL A 25 11.11 -19.62 -2.73
N GLY A 26 11.84 -18.49 -2.74
CA GLY A 26 12.79 -18.14 -3.80
C GLY A 26 12.15 -17.37 -4.96
N SER A 27 10.84 -17.14 -4.93
CA SER A 27 10.15 -16.33 -5.93
C SER A 27 10.55 -14.85 -5.88
N ARG A 28 10.54 -14.22 -7.07
CA ARG A 28 10.69 -12.76 -7.22
C ARG A 28 9.33 -12.11 -7.36
N VAL A 29 9.11 -11.07 -6.54
CA VAL A 29 7.87 -10.30 -6.49
C VAL A 29 8.16 -8.83 -6.75
N VAL A 30 7.26 -8.18 -7.48
CA VAL A 30 7.22 -6.72 -7.61
C VAL A 30 6.01 -6.20 -6.86
N PHE A 31 6.24 -5.25 -5.97
CA PHE A 31 5.17 -4.49 -5.31
C PHE A 31 5.06 -3.13 -5.97
N GLU A 32 3.86 -2.79 -6.42
CA GLU A 32 3.51 -1.42 -6.76
C GLU A 32 3.03 -0.74 -5.48
N THR A 33 3.49 0.48 -5.21
CA THR A 33 3.18 1.19 -3.96
C THR A 33 2.56 2.54 -4.26
N TYR A 34 1.75 3.02 -3.33
CA TYR A 34 1.49 4.45 -3.21
C TYR A 34 2.63 5.11 -2.42
N ASP A 35 2.71 6.44 -2.47
CA ASP A 35 3.48 7.18 -1.48
C ASP A 35 2.82 7.09 -0.08
N CYS A 36 3.48 7.67 0.94
CA CYS A 36 2.99 7.61 2.32
C CYS A 36 1.71 8.42 2.58
N PHE A 37 1.23 9.21 1.62
CA PHE A 37 -0.04 9.92 1.67
C PHE A 37 -1.08 9.28 0.74
N GLU A 38 -0.84 8.05 0.26
CA GLU A 38 -1.70 7.38 -0.72
C GLU A 38 -1.92 8.19 -2.01
N ASN A 39 -0.88 8.93 -2.42
CA ASN A 39 -0.87 9.87 -3.55
C ASN A 39 -1.93 10.98 -3.44
N GLN A 40 -2.40 11.33 -2.24
CA GLN A 40 -3.39 12.40 -2.04
C GLN A 40 -2.85 13.80 -2.39
N ILE A 41 -1.52 13.99 -2.40
CA ILE A 41 -0.88 15.28 -2.69
C ILE A 41 -0.52 15.30 -4.18
N GLU A 42 -1.40 15.86 -5.01
CA GLU A 42 -1.20 15.95 -6.46
C GLU A 42 -0.64 17.31 -6.93
N SER A 43 -0.64 18.32 -6.06
CA SER A 43 -0.07 19.64 -6.32
C SER A 43 0.33 20.36 -5.02
N GLU A 44 1.07 21.45 -5.15
CA GLU A 44 1.47 22.31 -4.01
C GLU A 44 0.29 23.08 -3.39
N ASP A 45 -0.85 23.15 -4.08
CA ASP A 45 -2.05 23.83 -3.62
C ASP A 45 -2.88 22.97 -2.65
N VAL A 46 -2.57 21.67 -2.52
CA VAL A 46 -3.29 20.77 -1.61
C VAL A 46 -3.06 21.20 -0.17
N VAL A 47 -4.17 21.50 0.52
CA VAL A 47 -4.13 21.91 1.93
C VAL A 47 -3.91 20.68 2.80
N PHE A 48 -2.83 20.68 3.58
CA PHE A 48 -2.43 19.54 4.40
C PHE A 48 -3.50 19.05 5.39
N GLN A 49 -4.35 19.97 5.88
CA GLN A 49 -5.45 19.64 6.80
C GLN A 49 -6.62 18.92 6.10
N GLU A 50 -6.68 18.94 4.78
CA GLU A 50 -7.74 18.29 3.99
C GLU A 50 -7.42 16.84 3.62
N LEU A 51 -6.21 16.36 3.96
CA LEU A 51 -5.82 14.97 3.75
C LEU A 51 -6.66 14.00 4.60
N ASP A 52 -6.99 12.85 4.05
CA ASP A 52 -7.56 11.74 4.81
C ASP A 52 -6.45 11.07 5.63
N TRP A 53 -6.41 11.44 6.90
CA TRP A 53 -5.43 10.93 7.86
C TRP A 53 -5.62 9.44 8.20
N ASN A 54 -6.74 8.83 7.86
CA ASN A 54 -6.91 7.38 7.98
C ASN A 54 -6.22 6.63 6.83
N ARG A 55 -5.82 7.36 5.78
CA ARG A 55 -5.21 6.85 4.56
C ARG A 55 -3.73 7.25 4.44
N ILE A 56 -3.04 7.22 5.58
CA ILE A 56 -1.60 7.48 5.65
C ILE A 56 -0.82 6.17 5.82
N ASN A 57 0.38 6.13 5.26
CA ASN A 57 1.29 4.99 5.27
C ASN A 57 0.65 3.68 4.76
N PRO A 58 0.03 3.67 3.57
CA PRO A 58 -0.44 2.42 2.97
C PRO A 58 0.75 1.49 2.69
N ALA A 59 0.64 0.23 3.09
CA ALA A 59 1.60 -0.82 2.75
C ALA A 59 0.95 -1.83 1.81
N THR A 60 1.58 -2.09 0.66
CA THR A 60 1.06 -3.07 -0.30
C THR A 60 1.33 -4.50 0.16
N GLY A 61 0.28 -5.33 0.24
CA GLY A 61 0.35 -6.70 0.75
C GLY A 61 -0.89 -7.08 1.58
N PRO A 62 -0.75 -8.00 2.56
CA PRO A 62 0.41 -8.84 2.84
C PRO A 62 0.54 -10.02 1.86
N VAL A 63 1.73 -10.61 1.80
CA VAL A 63 2.06 -11.83 1.03
C VAL A 63 2.56 -12.89 1.99
#